data_AF-A0A229SN69-F1
#
_entry.id   AF-A0A229SN69-F1
#
_cell.length_a   1.000
_cell.length_b   1.000
_cell.length_c   1.000
_cell.angle_alpha   90.00
_cell.angle_beta   90.00
_cell.angle_gamma   90.00
#
_symmetry.space_group_name_H-M   'P 1'
#
loop_
_entity.id
_entity.type
_entity.pdbx_description
1 polymer ?
#
loop_
_entity_poly.entity_id
_entity_poly.type
_entity_poly.pdbx_seq_one_letter_code
_entity_poly.pdbx_strand_id
1 'polypeptide(L)'
;MFRDPTLEAVGVAGYRWGSFLLETTALFPVDGRGIVETFAGASALTLPFETDVRMRAAIALLHELVHLKQDLASGIGAHDHLVTRHAAPRLVEQSKWFFGKFDRQPYREAALRILADLDQASFTDQVRGDLAAVEDRTIGLRQLRGAAWRTPATSQVLTDMLGPNVELDNLSEHPLRRVLEAEAACETYLHVMRSKVSDIGVDLLHEREYLWNPILMGEDYSSGIISVALATDREVGSDQIRRGMRAYAALSSWIAEFAVAYPPPAILADWRLSRAYFDPVVRYLLALRALGDMSEPAYETLLEAVLDRRWDDFDDTLRAYMRVEYPSTRDIYTAWLDELEPLATGESWDAPLFALRTAMLRSRLSDTRETELGAVFTAQIPIQVIGTGTGLRGIMWGQQLYDDKLKRALLDWNVDRDLYELFYGSGMFRCIFARSQVCKSRQPRCATGMTLLSQLPPEEGCQVRRVLHELGYNI
;
A
#
# COMPACT_ATOMS: atom_id res chain seq x y z
N MET A 1 -12.49 -1.30 6.50
CA MET A 1 -11.37 -1.99 5.84
C MET A 1 -11.70 -3.47 5.90
N PHE A 2 -12.13 -4.02 4.76
CA PHE A 2 -12.71 -5.35 4.65
C PHE A 2 -11.62 -6.40 4.86
N ARG A 3 -11.89 -7.33 5.78
CA ARG A 3 -11.02 -8.45 6.10
C ARG A 3 -11.44 -9.61 5.22
N ASP A 4 -10.49 -10.17 4.47
CA ASP A 4 -10.68 -11.43 3.75
C ASP A 4 -10.54 -12.59 4.76
N PRO A 5 -11.52 -13.51 4.85
CA PRO A 5 -11.49 -14.67 5.73
C PRO A 5 -10.33 -15.65 5.50
N THR A 6 -9.65 -15.62 4.35
CA THR A 6 -8.52 -16.53 4.11
C THR A 6 -7.23 -16.10 4.82
N LEU A 7 -7.06 -14.79 5.10
CA LEU A 7 -6.06 -14.27 6.04
C LEU A 7 -6.60 -14.10 7.48
N GLU A 8 -7.88 -14.39 7.75
CA GLU A 8 -8.38 -14.45 9.15
C GLU A 8 -7.68 -15.54 9.97
N ALA A 9 -7.04 -16.52 9.34
CA ALA A 9 -6.18 -17.49 10.01
C ALA A 9 -4.77 -16.95 10.40
N VAL A 10 -4.38 -15.77 9.91
CA VAL A 10 -3.03 -15.19 10.13
C VAL A 10 -3.08 -13.69 10.43
N GLY A 11 -4.17 -13.17 11.00
CA GLY A 11 -4.29 -11.78 11.43
C GLY A 11 -3.26 -11.41 12.50
N VAL A 12 -1.98 -11.31 12.13
CA VAL A 12 -0.82 -11.05 12.99
C VAL A 12 -0.26 -9.68 12.68
N ALA A 13 -0.21 -9.29 11.41
CA ALA A 13 0.17 -7.96 10.95
C ALA A 13 -0.89 -7.42 9.96
N GLY A 14 -0.84 -6.11 9.70
CA GLY A 14 -1.67 -5.43 8.73
C GLY A 14 -1.10 -4.06 8.37
N TYR A 15 -1.08 -3.75 7.09
CA TYR A 15 -0.75 -2.43 6.55
C TYR A 15 -2.01 -1.73 6.06
N ARG A 16 -2.09 -0.43 6.32
CA ARG A 16 -3.18 0.42 5.83
C ARG A 16 -2.62 1.44 4.85
N TRP A 17 -2.95 1.31 3.57
CA TRP A 17 -2.49 2.24 2.52
C TRP A 17 -2.53 3.72 2.93
N GLY A 18 -1.42 4.41 2.72
CA GLY A 18 -1.13 5.78 3.16
C GLY A 18 -0.81 5.89 4.65
N SER A 19 -0.62 4.81 5.42
CA SER A 19 -0.37 4.90 6.88
C SER A 19 1.05 5.24 7.19
N PHE A 20 1.98 4.72 6.37
CA PHE A 20 3.40 4.66 6.69
C PHE A 20 3.69 3.90 8.01
N LEU A 21 2.74 3.08 8.47
CA LEU A 21 2.77 2.33 9.73
C LEU A 21 2.30 0.90 9.50
N LEU A 22 3.07 -0.07 10.00
CA LEU A 22 2.63 -1.45 10.14
C LEU A 22 1.88 -1.60 11.47
N GLU A 23 0.81 -2.39 11.46
CA GLU A 23 0.05 -2.71 12.67
C GLU A 23 0.18 -4.21 12.94
N THR A 24 0.38 -4.63 14.20
CA THR A 24 0.25 -6.03 14.60
C THR A 24 -0.95 -6.23 15.50
N THR A 25 -1.65 -7.34 15.34
CA THR A 25 -2.87 -7.62 16.10
C THR A 25 -2.57 -8.30 17.44
N ALA A 26 -3.56 -8.29 18.34
CA ALA A 26 -3.46 -8.95 19.64
C ALA A 26 -3.52 -10.48 19.56
N LEU A 27 -3.94 -11.04 18.42
CA LEU A 27 -4.14 -12.49 18.28
C LEU A 27 -2.82 -13.25 18.28
N PHE A 28 -1.71 -12.59 17.97
CA PHE A 28 -0.36 -13.12 18.07
C PHE A 28 0.55 -12.05 18.70
N PRO A 29 0.85 -12.14 20.01
CA PRO A 29 1.74 -11.19 20.65
C PRO A 29 3.18 -11.43 20.18
N VAL A 30 3.55 -10.85 19.04
CA VAL A 30 4.95 -10.70 18.67
C VAL A 30 5.52 -9.64 19.58
N ASP A 31 6.47 -10.01 20.43
CA ASP A 31 7.19 -9.03 21.24
C ASP A 31 8.10 -8.18 20.32
N GLY A 32 8.62 -7.06 20.84
CA GLY A 32 9.39 -6.13 20.01
C GLY A 32 10.66 -6.78 19.48
N ARG A 33 11.18 -7.73 20.27
CA ARG A 33 12.32 -8.56 19.92
C ARG A 33 12.02 -9.44 18.71
N GLY A 34 10.89 -10.13 18.66
CA GLY A 34 10.52 -10.97 17.53
C GLY A 34 10.44 -10.20 16.22
N ILE A 35 9.88 -9.00 16.23
CA ILE A 35 9.82 -8.15 15.02
C ILE A 35 11.23 -7.72 14.58
N VAL A 36 12.09 -7.29 15.53
CA VAL A 36 13.49 -6.95 15.24
C VAL A 36 14.26 -8.15 14.70
N GLU A 37 14.08 -9.33 15.29
CA GLU A 37 14.70 -10.59 14.86
C GLU A 37 14.22 -10.98 13.45
N THR A 38 12.93 -10.82 13.13
CA THR A 38 12.40 -11.05 11.78
C THR A 38 13.04 -10.11 10.76
N PHE A 39 13.04 -8.81 11.00
CA PHE A 39 13.62 -7.84 10.07
C PHE A 39 15.14 -7.99 9.96
N ALA A 40 15.82 -8.32 11.05
CA ALA A 40 17.25 -8.60 11.03
C ALA A 40 17.61 -9.85 10.26
N GLY A 41 16.83 -10.89 10.50
CA GLY A 41 16.92 -12.10 9.72
C GLY A 41 16.71 -11.81 8.22
N ALA A 42 15.62 -11.13 7.88
CA ALA A 42 15.25 -10.82 6.50
C ALA A 42 16.35 -10.02 5.78
N SER A 43 16.88 -8.98 6.40
CA SER A 43 18.01 -8.20 5.84
C SER A 43 19.26 -9.05 5.62
N ALA A 44 19.48 -10.08 6.45
CA ALA A 44 20.61 -10.99 6.34
C ALA A 44 20.31 -12.25 5.50
N LEU A 45 19.12 -12.36 4.90
CA LEU A 45 18.61 -13.57 4.24
C LEU A 45 18.71 -14.82 5.14
N THR A 46 18.32 -14.65 6.40
CA THR A 46 18.23 -15.71 7.41
C THR A 46 16.88 -15.61 8.10
N LEU A 47 16.12 -16.69 8.27
CA LEU A 47 14.85 -16.63 8.99
C LEU A 47 14.90 -17.59 10.19
N PRO A 48 15.37 -17.12 11.36
CA PRO A 48 15.60 -17.98 12.52
C PRO A 48 14.32 -18.16 13.35
N PHE A 49 13.25 -18.68 12.74
CA PHE A 49 12.09 -19.11 13.52
C PHE A 49 12.22 -20.58 13.93
N GLU A 50 12.01 -20.84 15.22
CA GLU A 50 12.05 -22.20 15.81
C GLU A 50 10.66 -22.67 16.26
N THR A 51 9.63 -21.85 16.07
CA THR A 51 8.25 -22.15 16.46
C THR A 51 7.27 -21.70 15.39
N ASP A 52 6.15 -22.41 15.26
CA ASP A 52 5.04 -22.08 14.34
C ASP A 52 4.55 -20.63 14.55
N VAL A 53 4.50 -20.18 15.81
CA VAL A 53 4.13 -18.81 16.19
C VAL A 53 5.08 -17.77 15.61
N ARG A 54 6.40 -17.97 15.74
CA ARG A 54 7.40 -17.04 15.20
C ARG A 54 7.44 -17.07 13.68
N MET A 55 7.23 -18.23 13.07
CA MET A 55 7.15 -18.36 11.62
C MET A 55 5.95 -17.59 11.04
N ARG A 56 4.74 -17.80 11.58
CA ARG A 56 3.53 -17.08 11.15
C ARG A 56 3.71 -15.57 11.25
N ALA A 57 4.27 -15.13 12.37
CA ALA A 57 4.58 -13.72 12.60
C ALA A 57 5.59 -13.18 11.57
N ALA A 58 6.67 -13.92 11.31
CA ALA A 58 7.67 -13.51 10.35
C ALA A 58 7.08 -13.37 8.94
N ILE A 59 6.36 -14.39 8.46
CA ILE A 59 5.71 -14.38 7.14
C ILE A 59 4.75 -13.20 7.01
N ALA A 60 3.87 -12.99 8.00
CA ALA A 60 2.93 -11.87 7.99
C ALA A 60 3.66 -10.51 8.00
N LEU A 61 4.70 -10.35 8.81
CA LEU A 61 5.49 -9.11 8.84
C LEU A 61 6.19 -8.84 7.51
N LEU A 62 6.71 -9.87 6.84
CA LEU A 62 7.33 -9.74 5.53
C LEU A 62 6.30 -9.33 4.47
N HIS A 63 5.13 -9.96 4.45
CA HIS A 63 4.03 -9.61 3.52
C HIS A 63 3.62 -8.15 3.67
N GLU A 64 3.36 -7.70 4.90
CA GLU A 64 2.95 -6.32 5.17
C GLU A 64 4.08 -5.31 4.92
N LEU A 65 5.34 -5.73 5.06
CA LEU A 65 6.49 -4.92 4.68
C LEU A 65 6.53 -4.68 3.16
N VAL A 66 6.10 -5.64 2.34
CA VAL A 66 5.92 -5.42 0.90
C VAL A 66 4.83 -4.36 0.65
N HIS A 67 3.72 -4.39 1.38
CA HIS A 67 2.69 -3.34 1.25
C HIS A 67 3.20 -1.94 1.64
N LEU A 68 4.00 -1.84 2.70
CA LEU A 68 4.67 -0.58 3.04
C LEU A 68 5.61 -0.13 1.92
N LYS A 69 6.37 -1.06 1.32
CA LYS A 69 7.25 -0.79 0.16
C LYS A 69 6.43 -0.30 -1.03
N GLN A 70 5.36 -1.00 -1.39
CA GLN A 70 4.45 -0.63 -2.48
C GLN A 70 3.92 0.79 -2.27
N ASP A 71 3.47 1.13 -1.07
CA ASP A 71 2.99 2.48 -0.80
C ASP A 71 4.12 3.50 -0.92
N LEU A 72 5.23 3.33 -0.20
CA LEU A 72 6.32 4.31 -0.16
C LEU A 72 6.97 4.55 -1.52
N ALA A 73 7.08 3.50 -2.33
CA ALA A 73 8.00 3.45 -3.45
C ALA A 73 7.30 3.33 -4.81
N SER A 74 5.96 3.29 -4.85
CA SER A 74 5.21 3.34 -6.11
C SER A 74 4.79 4.76 -6.47
N GLY A 75 4.52 4.97 -7.75
CA GLY A 75 3.97 6.23 -8.24
C GLY A 75 2.54 6.48 -7.73
N ILE A 76 1.73 5.42 -7.56
CA ILE A 76 0.37 5.56 -7.01
C ILE A 76 0.40 6.06 -5.57
N GLY A 77 1.33 5.59 -4.74
CA GLY A 77 1.45 6.04 -3.35
C GLY A 77 1.95 7.48 -3.26
N ALA A 78 2.91 7.86 -4.11
CA ALA A 78 3.39 9.24 -4.21
C ALA A 78 2.25 10.20 -4.61
N HIS A 79 1.49 9.83 -5.64
CA HIS A 79 0.34 10.60 -6.11
C HIS A 79 -0.74 10.74 -5.04
N ASP A 80 -1.15 9.63 -4.41
CA ASP A 80 -2.15 9.64 -3.34
C ASP A 80 -1.72 10.54 -2.17
N HIS A 81 -0.44 10.47 -1.78
CA HIS A 81 0.10 11.31 -0.71
C HIS A 81 0.05 12.79 -1.09
N LEU A 82 0.50 13.17 -2.29
CA LEU A 82 0.42 14.57 -2.76
C LEU A 82 -1.01 15.11 -2.82
N VAL A 83 -1.95 14.30 -3.28
CA VAL A 83 -3.37 14.69 -3.36
C VAL A 83 -3.96 14.89 -1.96
N THR A 84 -3.63 14.00 -1.02
CA THR A 84 -4.30 13.96 0.30
C THR A 84 -3.64 14.83 1.36
N ARG A 85 -2.34 15.15 1.26
CA ARG A 85 -1.56 15.88 2.28
C ARG A 85 -2.19 17.21 2.75
N HIS A 86 -2.94 17.88 1.87
CA HIS A 86 -3.64 19.12 2.19
C HIS A 86 -5.15 18.92 2.27
N ALA A 87 -5.73 18.13 1.38
CA ALA A 87 -7.17 17.93 1.32
C ALA A 87 -7.72 17.25 2.59
N ALA A 88 -7.06 16.21 3.10
CA ALA A 88 -7.55 15.49 4.28
C ALA A 88 -7.51 16.35 5.56
N PRO A 89 -6.39 17.01 5.91
CA PRO A 89 -6.37 17.92 7.07
C PRO A 89 -7.36 19.10 6.93
N ARG A 90 -7.49 19.68 5.73
CA ARG A 90 -8.47 20.77 5.50
C ARG A 90 -9.91 20.29 5.69
N LEU A 91 -10.27 19.11 5.19
CA LEU A 91 -11.59 18.52 5.41
C LEU A 91 -11.86 18.28 6.90
N VAL A 92 -10.87 17.78 7.64
CA VAL A 92 -10.95 17.61 9.10
C VAL A 92 -11.10 18.96 9.80
N GLU A 93 -10.45 20.03 9.35
CA GLU A 93 -10.68 21.34 9.92
C GLU A 93 -12.08 21.87 9.59
N GLN A 94 -12.53 21.70 8.35
CA GLN A 94 -13.81 22.17 7.86
C GLN A 94 -15.00 21.43 8.50
N SER A 95 -14.82 20.18 8.94
CA SER A 95 -15.90 19.41 9.54
C SER A 95 -16.46 19.99 10.84
N LYS A 96 -15.72 20.88 11.53
CA LYS A 96 -16.21 21.59 12.73
C LYS A 96 -17.43 22.47 12.47
N TRP A 97 -17.60 22.93 11.22
CA TRP A 97 -18.72 23.79 10.83
C TRP A 97 -20.00 22.99 10.57
N PHE A 98 -19.87 21.70 10.26
CA PHE A 98 -20.98 20.81 9.97
C PHE A 98 -21.47 20.06 11.21
N PHE A 99 -20.56 19.78 12.15
CA PHE A 99 -20.87 18.96 13.31
C PHE A 99 -20.93 19.84 14.58
N GLY A 100 -22.15 20.26 14.90
CA GLY A 100 -22.46 21.16 16.02
C GLY A 100 -22.76 20.45 17.33
N LYS A 101 -23.06 21.26 18.37
CA LYS A 101 -23.25 20.91 19.79
C LYS A 101 -24.30 19.81 20.10
N PHE A 102 -25.04 19.34 19.10
CA PHE A 102 -26.18 18.41 19.27
C PHE A 102 -26.20 17.23 18.28
N ASP A 103 -25.19 17.05 17.42
CA ASP A 103 -25.23 15.98 16.42
C ASP A 103 -24.98 14.61 17.05
N ARG A 104 -26.10 13.94 17.34
CA ARG A 104 -26.17 12.49 17.53
C ARG A 104 -26.57 11.91 16.18
N GLN A 105 -25.69 11.14 15.54
CA GLN A 105 -25.87 10.09 14.50
C GLN A 105 -24.61 10.03 13.61
N PRO A 106 -24.35 8.97 12.82
CA PRO A 106 -23.03 8.74 12.21
C PRO A 106 -22.58 9.95 11.38
N TYR A 107 -21.41 10.52 11.72
CA TYR A 107 -20.93 11.78 11.13
C TYR A 107 -20.92 11.75 9.60
N ARG A 108 -20.57 10.61 9.00
CA ARG A 108 -20.57 10.43 7.54
C ARG A 108 -21.93 10.75 6.90
N GLU A 109 -23.01 10.18 7.41
CA GLU A 109 -24.34 10.38 6.83
C GLU A 109 -24.80 11.82 7.00
N ALA A 110 -24.47 12.43 8.14
CA ALA A 110 -24.74 13.84 8.39
C ALA A 110 -23.92 14.73 7.43
N ALA A 111 -22.64 14.44 7.20
CA ALA A 111 -21.80 15.16 6.24
C ALA A 111 -22.40 15.14 4.84
N LEU A 112 -22.78 13.96 4.34
CA LEU A 112 -23.33 13.80 2.99
C LEU A 112 -24.67 14.53 2.81
N ARG A 113 -25.54 14.52 3.83
CA ARG A 113 -26.81 15.28 3.79
C ARG A 113 -26.56 16.78 3.81
N ILE A 114 -25.70 17.26 4.71
CA ILE A 114 -25.35 18.68 4.82
C ILE A 114 -24.73 19.18 3.51
N LEU A 115 -23.85 18.41 2.88
CA LEU A 115 -23.25 18.78 1.58
C LEU A 115 -24.25 18.81 0.42
N ALA A 116 -25.32 18.01 0.50
CA ALA A 116 -26.43 18.04 -0.45
C ALA A 116 -27.36 19.24 -0.22
N ASP A 117 -27.54 19.67 1.03
CA ASP A 117 -28.52 20.69 1.43
C ASP A 117 -27.94 22.14 1.47
N LEU A 118 -26.60 22.30 1.49
CA LEU A 118 -25.97 23.62 1.58
C LEU A 118 -25.88 24.35 0.22
N ASP A 119 -26.58 25.49 0.15
CA ASP A 119 -26.65 26.42 -1.01
C ASP A 119 -25.63 27.58 -0.94
N GLN A 120 -24.63 27.52 -0.04
CA GLN A 120 -23.59 28.56 0.04
C GLN A 120 -22.45 28.28 -0.94
N ALA A 121 -22.36 29.08 -2.00
CA ALA A 121 -21.50 28.81 -3.15
C ALA A 121 -20.00 28.66 -2.82
N SER A 122 -19.37 29.56 -2.06
CA SER A 122 -17.89 29.56 -1.96
C SER A 122 -17.30 28.51 -1.00
N PHE A 123 -17.89 28.33 0.19
CA PHE A 123 -17.38 27.37 1.19
C PHE A 123 -17.68 25.92 0.78
N THR A 124 -18.86 25.69 0.21
CA THR A 124 -19.26 24.37 -0.27
C THR A 124 -18.41 23.93 -1.46
N ASP A 125 -18.01 24.86 -2.34
CA ASP A 125 -17.15 24.54 -3.48
C ASP A 125 -15.75 24.07 -3.05
N GLN A 126 -15.18 24.65 -1.99
CA GLN A 126 -13.88 24.20 -1.46
C GLN A 126 -13.99 22.80 -0.83
N VAL A 127 -15.02 22.56 0.00
CA VAL A 127 -15.22 21.25 0.65
C VAL A 127 -15.52 20.17 -0.39
N ARG A 128 -16.37 20.46 -1.37
CA ARG A 128 -16.62 19.56 -2.51
C ARG A 128 -15.34 19.32 -3.31
N GLY A 129 -14.54 20.37 -3.54
CA GLY A 129 -13.26 20.26 -4.25
C GLY A 129 -12.24 19.39 -3.52
N ASP A 130 -12.12 19.54 -2.20
CA ASP A 130 -11.23 18.74 -1.37
C ASP A 130 -11.73 17.29 -1.24
N LEU A 131 -13.05 17.08 -1.08
CA LEU A 131 -13.63 15.74 -1.06
C LEU A 131 -13.43 15.03 -2.40
N ALA A 132 -13.72 15.71 -3.53
CA ALA A 132 -13.44 15.19 -4.86
C ALA A 132 -11.94 14.93 -5.07
N ALA A 133 -11.05 15.73 -4.47
CA ALA A 133 -9.63 15.43 -4.51
C ALA A 133 -9.32 14.08 -3.82
N VAL A 134 -9.85 13.82 -2.63
CA VAL A 134 -9.61 12.56 -1.92
C VAL A 134 -10.33 11.38 -2.58
N GLU A 135 -11.58 11.52 -2.97
CA GLU A 135 -12.43 10.42 -3.45
C GLU A 135 -12.23 10.10 -4.94
N ASP A 136 -12.03 11.13 -5.77
CA ASP A 136 -11.97 10.96 -7.24
C ASP A 136 -10.55 11.01 -7.79
N ARG A 137 -9.65 11.79 -7.16
CA ARG A 137 -8.28 11.99 -7.69
C ARG A 137 -7.25 11.05 -7.12
N THR A 138 -7.49 10.42 -5.97
CA THR A 138 -6.63 9.32 -5.50
C THR A 138 -6.87 8.06 -6.35
N ILE A 139 -5.88 7.18 -6.40
CA ILE A 139 -5.94 5.93 -7.17
C ILE A 139 -5.93 4.76 -6.20
N GLY A 140 -4.86 4.61 -5.43
CA GLY A 140 -4.70 3.52 -4.47
C GLY A 140 -5.78 3.58 -3.41
N LEU A 141 -5.91 4.73 -2.74
CA LEU A 141 -6.86 4.92 -1.65
C LEU A 141 -8.32 4.64 -2.06
N ARG A 142 -8.79 5.17 -3.20
CA ARG A 142 -10.17 4.94 -3.65
C ARG A 142 -10.42 3.48 -4.04
N GLN A 143 -9.53 2.86 -4.82
CA GLN A 143 -9.75 1.51 -5.34
C GLN A 143 -9.65 0.47 -4.22
N LEU A 144 -8.72 0.65 -3.28
CA LEU A 144 -8.60 -0.22 -2.10
C LEU A 144 -9.76 -0.08 -1.11
N ARG A 145 -10.54 1.00 -1.21
CA ARG A 145 -11.82 1.17 -0.50
C ARG A 145 -13.02 0.60 -1.25
N GLY A 146 -12.80 -0.05 -2.40
CA GLY A 146 -13.85 -0.70 -3.19
C GLY A 146 -14.47 0.20 -4.27
N ALA A 147 -13.90 1.39 -4.53
CA ALA A 147 -14.31 2.15 -5.70
C ALA A 147 -14.02 1.35 -6.98
N ALA A 148 -14.95 1.36 -7.92
CA ALA A 148 -14.75 0.69 -9.20
C ALA A 148 -13.56 1.33 -9.93
N TRP A 149 -12.54 0.51 -10.21
CA TRP A 149 -11.46 0.88 -11.12
C TRP A 149 -11.97 0.95 -12.56
N ARG A 150 -12.93 0.06 -12.89
CA ARG A 150 -13.60 -0.01 -14.19
C ARG A 150 -14.59 1.14 -14.38
N THR A 151 -14.10 2.21 -14.97
CA THR A 151 -14.88 3.38 -15.43
C THR A 151 -15.13 3.30 -16.94
N PRO A 152 -16.04 4.09 -17.51
CA PRO A 152 -16.19 4.17 -18.97
C PRO A 152 -14.88 4.47 -19.71
N ALA A 153 -14.02 5.33 -19.13
CA ALA A 153 -12.74 5.69 -19.72
C ALA A 153 -11.76 4.50 -19.73
N THR A 154 -11.63 3.75 -18.63
CA THR A 154 -10.75 2.56 -18.59
C THR A 154 -11.29 1.41 -19.43
N SER A 155 -12.61 1.23 -19.49
CA SER A 155 -13.24 0.23 -20.38
C SER A 155 -12.98 0.54 -21.85
N GLN A 156 -13.03 1.82 -22.25
CA GLN A 156 -12.68 2.23 -23.61
C GLN A 156 -11.23 1.87 -23.93
N VAL A 157 -10.27 2.19 -23.05
CA VAL A 157 -8.86 1.83 -23.23
C VAL A 157 -8.68 0.33 -23.40
N LEU A 158 -9.29 -0.48 -22.53
CA LEU A 158 -9.20 -1.94 -22.63
C LEU A 158 -9.81 -2.46 -23.94
N THR A 159 -10.92 -1.89 -24.39
CA THR A 159 -11.56 -2.27 -25.66
C THR A 159 -10.66 -1.92 -26.84
N ASP A 160 -10.08 -0.72 -26.85
CA ASP A 160 -9.19 -0.25 -27.92
C ASP A 160 -7.91 -1.09 -28.00
N MET A 161 -7.36 -1.46 -26.85
CA MET A 161 -6.05 -2.12 -26.76
C MET A 161 -6.12 -3.65 -26.80
N LEU A 162 -7.13 -4.26 -26.18
CA LEU A 162 -7.29 -5.72 -26.14
C LEU A 162 -8.24 -6.25 -27.24
N GLY A 163 -9.08 -5.38 -27.79
CA GLY A 163 -10.05 -5.70 -28.84
C GLY A 163 -11.49 -5.92 -28.33
N PRO A 164 -12.49 -5.87 -29.22
CA PRO A 164 -13.91 -5.88 -28.85
C PRO A 164 -14.43 -7.24 -28.34
N ASN A 165 -13.65 -8.32 -28.52
CA ASN A 165 -14.04 -9.67 -28.13
C ASN A 165 -13.62 -10.04 -26.70
N VAL A 166 -12.97 -9.13 -25.97
CA VAL A 166 -12.59 -9.39 -24.58
C VAL A 166 -13.79 -9.14 -23.67
N GLU A 167 -14.23 -10.17 -22.97
CA GLU A 167 -15.28 -10.08 -21.96
C GLU A 167 -14.76 -9.27 -20.74
N LEU A 168 -15.01 -7.96 -20.77
CA LEU A 168 -14.55 -7.02 -19.74
C LEU A 168 -15.12 -7.31 -18.33
N ASP A 169 -16.20 -8.08 -18.24
CA ASP A 169 -16.77 -8.53 -16.96
C ASP A 169 -15.84 -9.51 -16.24
N ASN A 170 -15.18 -10.41 -16.96
CA ASN A 170 -14.19 -11.33 -16.37
C ASN A 170 -12.93 -10.57 -15.90
N LEU A 171 -12.59 -9.43 -16.52
CA LEU A 171 -11.46 -8.62 -16.09
C LEU A 171 -11.71 -7.86 -14.78
N SER A 172 -12.98 -7.64 -14.42
CA SER A 172 -13.33 -6.96 -13.16
C SER A 172 -12.89 -7.73 -11.91
N GLU A 173 -12.56 -9.02 -12.09
CA GLU A 173 -11.93 -9.90 -11.11
C GLU A 173 -10.47 -9.53 -10.79
N HIS A 174 -9.85 -8.54 -11.43
CA HIS A 174 -8.50 -8.06 -11.09
C HIS A 174 -8.50 -6.65 -10.47
N PRO A 175 -9.20 -6.40 -9.33
CA PRO A 175 -9.08 -5.11 -8.67
C PRO A 175 -7.62 -4.86 -8.25
N LEU A 176 -7.23 -3.59 -8.11
CA LEU A 176 -5.88 -3.21 -7.67
C LEU A 176 -5.44 -3.97 -6.41
N ARG A 177 -6.38 -4.25 -5.49
CA ARG A 177 -6.11 -5.08 -4.31
C ARG A 177 -5.46 -6.41 -4.68
N ARG A 178 -6.02 -7.17 -5.62
CA ARG A 178 -5.47 -8.48 -6.01
C ARG A 178 -4.10 -8.36 -6.65
N VAL A 179 -3.86 -7.31 -7.43
CA VAL A 179 -2.53 -7.03 -8.00
C VAL A 179 -1.51 -6.82 -6.88
N LEU A 180 -1.83 -6.00 -5.89
CA LEU A 180 -0.94 -5.69 -4.77
C LEU A 180 -0.75 -6.89 -3.81
N GLU A 181 -1.80 -7.65 -3.51
CA GLU A 181 -1.72 -8.86 -2.66
C GLU A 181 -0.92 -9.97 -3.33
N ALA A 182 -1.08 -10.16 -4.64
CA ALA A 182 -0.30 -11.12 -5.41
C ALA A 182 1.19 -10.73 -5.45
N GLU A 183 1.53 -9.45 -5.66
CA GLU A 183 2.92 -8.98 -5.55
C GLU A 183 3.49 -9.25 -4.15
N ALA A 184 2.76 -8.90 -3.09
CA ALA A 184 3.19 -9.11 -1.70
C ALA A 184 3.43 -10.59 -1.39
N ALA A 185 2.55 -11.47 -1.87
CA ALA A 185 2.73 -12.92 -1.75
C ALA A 185 3.94 -13.43 -2.55
N CYS A 186 4.12 -12.96 -3.79
CA CYS A 186 5.26 -13.32 -4.64
C CYS A 186 6.59 -12.91 -4.02
N GLU A 187 6.71 -11.68 -3.52
CA GLU A 187 7.95 -11.22 -2.91
C GLU A 187 8.24 -11.92 -1.59
N THR A 188 7.22 -12.17 -0.78
CA THR A 188 7.36 -12.97 0.44
C THR A 188 7.84 -14.38 0.11
N TYR A 189 7.25 -15.03 -0.90
CA TYR A 189 7.66 -16.33 -1.41
C TYR A 189 9.13 -16.33 -1.85
N LEU A 190 9.53 -15.38 -2.71
CA LEU A 190 10.90 -15.28 -3.21
C LEU A 190 11.89 -15.06 -2.07
N HIS A 191 11.52 -14.26 -1.08
CA HIS A 191 12.35 -13.99 0.09
C HIS A 191 12.51 -15.23 0.98
N VAL A 192 11.43 -15.95 1.28
CA VAL A 192 11.47 -17.21 2.05
C VAL A 192 12.34 -18.24 1.34
N MET A 193 12.17 -18.41 0.03
CA MET A 193 12.93 -19.39 -0.77
C MET A 193 14.44 -19.10 -0.84
N ARG A 194 14.86 -17.85 -0.66
CA ARG A 194 16.28 -17.45 -0.66
C ARG A 194 16.90 -17.45 0.73
N SER A 195 16.06 -17.43 1.76
CA SER A 195 16.51 -17.32 3.14
C SER A 195 17.06 -18.64 3.66
N LYS A 196 18.14 -18.56 4.43
CA LYS A 196 18.61 -19.70 5.21
C LYS A 196 17.71 -19.88 6.43
N VAL A 197 17.19 -21.08 6.60
CA VAL A 197 16.36 -21.49 7.74
C VAL A 197 17.02 -22.66 8.45
N SER A 198 16.72 -22.84 9.74
CA SER A 198 17.14 -24.02 10.50
C SER A 198 16.37 -25.26 10.04
N ASP A 199 16.84 -26.46 10.39
CA ASP A 199 16.13 -27.71 10.05
C ASP A 199 14.68 -27.71 10.59
N ILE A 200 14.49 -27.22 11.82
CA ILE A 200 13.16 -27.03 12.41
C ILE A 200 12.32 -26.05 11.59
N GLY A 201 12.93 -24.96 11.11
CA GLY A 201 12.27 -23.98 10.26
C GLY A 201 11.85 -24.57 8.90
N VAL A 202 12.67 -25.46 8.31
CA VAL A 202 12.33 -26.18 7.07
C VAL A 202 11.08 -27.03 7.27
N ASP A 203 11.04 -27.84 8.35
CA ASP A 203 9.89 -28.68 8.67
C ASP A 203 8.62 -27.83 8.86
N LEU A 204 8.72 -26.71 9.58
CA LEU A 204 7.60 -25.78 9.78
C LEU A 204 7.10 -25.15 8.47
N LEU A 205 8.01 -24.75 7.56
CA LEU A 205 7.64 -24.18 6.27
C LEU A 205 6.90 -25.20 5.39
N HIS A 206 7.35 -26.45 5.38
CA HIS A 206 6.68 -27.54 4.65
C HIS A 206 5.31 -27.89 5.24
N GLU A 207 5.20 -27.93 6.56
CA GLU A 207 3.93 -28.20 7.25
C GLU A 207 2.87 -27.11 7.03
N ARG A 208 3.30 -25.90 6.65
CA ARG A 208 2.45 -24.70 6.56
C ARG A 208 2.65 -23.95 5.25
N GLU A 209 2.87 -24.65 4.15
CA GLU A 209 3.05 -24.04 2.83
C GLU A 209 1.90 -23.08 2.45
N TYR A 210 0.68 -23.35 2.90
CA TYR A 210 -0.50 -22.47 2.70
C TYR A 210 -0.38 -21.05 3.28
N LEU A 211 0.65 -20.76 4.08
CA LEU A 211 0.88 -19.44 4.66
C LEU A 211 1.78 -18.53 3.80
N TRP A 212 2.63 -19.10 2.96
CA TRP A 212 3.68 -18.35 2.25
C TRP A 212 3.84 -18.75 0.79
N ASN A 213 3.20 -19.84 0.36
CA ASN A 213 3.18 -20.29 -1.02
C ASN A 213 1.93 -19.73 -1.73
N PRO A 214 2.07 -18.76 -2.65
CA PRO A 214 0.94 -18.01 -3.18
C PRO A 214 -0.14 -18.88 -3.83
N ILE A 215 0.23 -19.98 -4.51
CA ILE A 215 -0.76 -20.89 -5.13
C ILE A 215 -1.65 -21.64 -4.11
N LEU A 216 -1.29 -21.61 -2.82
CA LEU A 216 -2.03 -22.26 -1.73
C LEU A 216 -2.74 -21.27 -0.80
N MET A 217 -2.50 -19.96 -0.94
CA MET A 217 -2.99 -18.92 -0.01
C MET A 217 -4.42 -18.43 -0.32
N GLY A 218 -4.95 -18.73 -1.51
CA GLY A 218 -6.28 -18.28 -1.97
C GLY A 218 -6.21 -17.45 -3.25
N GLU A 219 -7.37 -17.05 -3.78
CA GLU A 219 -7.48 -16.38 -5.07
C GLU A 219 -6.80 -15.00 -5.08
N ASP A 220 -6.99 -14.20 -4.02
CA ASP A 220 -6.42 -12.85 -3.93
C ASP A 220 -4.88 -12.86 -4.00
N TYR A 221 -4.23 -13.92 -3.50
CA TYR A 221 -2.76 -14.07 -3.50
C TYR A 221 -2.22 -14.82 -4.73
N SER A 222 -2.97 -15.80 -5.23
CA SER A 222 -2.53 -16.65 -6.35
C SER A 222 -2.79 -16.03 -7.72
N SER A 223 -3.75 -15.10 -7.82
CA SER A 223 -4.23 -14.55 -9.09
C SER A 223 -3.11 -14.01 -9.98
N GLY A 224 -2.16 -13.24 -9.42
CA GLY A 224 -1.06 -12.67 -10.21
C GLY A 224 -0.19 -13.73 -10.88
N ILE A 225 0.17 -14.79 -10.15
CA ILE A 225 1.00 -15.89 -10.67
C ILE A 225 0.24 -16.68 -11.72
N ILE A 226 -1.03 -16.99 -11.46
CA ILE A 226 -1.88 -17.73 -12.40
C ILE A 226 -2.04 -16.92 -13.69
N SER A 227 -2.31 -15.62 -13.60
CA SER A 227 -2.41 -14.74 -14.77
C SER A 227 -1.12 -14.67 -15.59
N VAL A 228 0.04 -14.57 -14.92
CA VAL A 228 1.34 -14.59 -15.61
C VAL A 228 1.57 -15.93 -16.29
N ALA A 229 1.35 -17.05 -15.59
CA ALA A 229 1.53 -18.37 -16.16
C ALA A 229 0.62 -18.62 -17.37
N LEU A 230 -0.67 -18.22 -17.28
CA LEU A 230 -1.61 -18.33 -18.40
C LEU A 230 -1.26 -17.40 -19.57
N ALA A 231 -0.61 -16.26 -19.30
CA ALA A 231 -0.13 -15.37 -20.35
C ALA A 231 1.09 -15.95 -21.08
N THR A 232 2.00 -16.62 -20.38
CA THR A 232 3.23 -17.18 -20.98
C THR A 232 3.01 -18.54 -21.63
N ASP A 233 2.15 -19.37 -21.06
CA ASP A 233 1.99 -20.76 -21.45
C ASP A 233 0.51 -21.04 -21.78
N ARG A 234 0.25 -21.55 -22.99
CA ARG A 234 -1.11 -21.77 -23.48
C ARG A 234 -1.79 -23.03 -22.91
N GLU A 235 -1.02 -23.94 -22.32
CA GLU A 235 -1.50 -25.18 -21.69
C GLU A 235 -0.86 -25.35 -20.30
N VAL A 236 -1.41 -24.65 -19.30
CA VAL A 236 -0.83 -24.67 -17.95
C VAL A 236 -1.62 -25.57 -17.03
N GLY A 237 -1.04 -26.73 -16.71
CA GLY A 237 -1.45 -27.53 -15.56
C GLY A 237 -0.86 -27.01 -14.25
N SER A 238 -1.49 -27.31 -13.12
CA SER A 238 -1.00 -26.96 -11.78
C SER A 238 0.43 -27.45 -11.50
N ASP A 239 0.83 -28.60 -12.03
CA ASP A 239 2.18 -29.16 -11.89
C ASP A 239 3.24 -28.40 -12.70
N GLN A 240 2.85 -27.73 -13.79
CA GLN A 240 3.74 -26.87 -14.56
C GLN A 240 3.97 -25.53 -13.85
N ILE A 241 2.90 -24.93 -13.30
CA ILE A 241 3.00 -23.74 -12.43
C ILE A 241 3.95 -24.02 -11.28
N ARG A 242 3.80 -25.17 -10.61
CA ARG A 242 4.65 -25.53 -9.46
C ARG A 242 6.14 -25.62 -9.85
N ARG A 243 6.47 -26.14 -11.03
CA ARG A 243 7.85 -26.24 -11.53
C ARG A 243 8.43 -24.88 -11.94
N GLY A 244 7.61 -24.00 -12.52
CA GLY A 244 7.99 -22.64 -12.93
C GLY A 244 7.80 -21.56 -11.85
N MET A 245 7.35 -21.94 -10.64
CA MET A 245 6.83 -21.03 -9.61
C MET A 245 7.74 -19.85 -9.31
N ARG A 246 9.05 -20.09 -9.19
CA ARG A 246 10.04 -19.04 -8.92
C ARG A 246 10.12 -18.02 -10.05
N ALA A 247 10.07 -18.47 -11.30
CA ALA A 247 10.10 -17.58 -12.46
C ALA A 247 8.79 -16.76 -12.51
N TYR A 248 7.64 -17.42 -12.42
CA TYR A 248 6.33 -16.73 -12.47
C TYR A 248 6.14 -15.75 -11.31
N ALA A 249 6.59 -16.08 -10.10
CA ALA A 249 6.54 -15.16 -8.96
C ALA A 249 7.42 -13.92 -9.20
N ALA A 250 8.62 -14.10 -9.74
CA ALA A 250 9.51 -12.98 -10.06
C ALA A 250 8.91 -12.09 -11.17
N LEU A 251 8.44 -12.70 -12.26
CA LEU A 251 7.72 -12.02 -13.34
C LEU A 251 6.49 -11.25 -12.83
N SER A 252 5.67 -11.88 -11.98
CA SER A 252 4.46 -11.27 -11.43
C SER A 252 4.77 -10.05 -10.58
N SER A 253 5.77 -10.13 -9.69
CA SER A 253 6.25 -8.98 -8.90
C SER A 253 6.71 -7.84 -9.81
N TRP A 254 7.46 -8.13 -10.87
CA TRP A 254 7.98 -7.10 -11.78
C TRP A 254 6.88 -6.45 -12.64
N ILE A 255 5.89 -7.21 -13.08
CA ILE A 255 4.73 -6.70 -13.81
C ILE A 255 3.85 -5.83 -12.91
N ALA A 256 3.61 -6.24 -11.66
CA ALA A 256 2.87 -5.44 -10.70
C ALA A 256 3.55 -4.10 -10.43
N GLU A 257 4.87 -4.13 -10.24
CA GLU A 257 5.70 -2.93 -10.06
C GLU A 257 5.62 -1.98 -11.27
N PHE A 258 5.74 -2.50 -12.50
CA PHE A 258 5.52 -1.71 -13.72
C PHE A 258 4.14 -1.06 -13.73
N ALA A 259 3.10 -1.82 -13.35
CA ALA A 259 1.73 -1.34 -13.37
C ALA A 259 1.48 -0.19 -12.37
N VAL A 260 2.11 -0.25 -11.19
CA VAL A 260 1.94 0.76 -10.12
C VAL A 260 2.90 1.96 -10.22
N ALA A 261 3.80 1.97 -11.20
CA ALA A 261 4.67 3.09 -11.53
C ALA A 261 3.88 4.25 -12.19
N TYR A 262 2.91 4.83 -11.49
CA TYR A 262 2.06 5.92 -11.99
C TYR A 262 2.87 7.20 -12.21
N PRO A 263 2.76 7.90 -13.36
CA PRO A 263 3.57 9.10 -13.60
C PRO A 263 3.15 10.31 -12.74
N PRO A 264 4.09 11.21 -12.39
CA PRO A 264 3.76 12.48 -11.75
C PRO A 264 2.90 13.40 -12.64
N PRO A 265 2.21 14.40 -12.06
CA PRO A 265 1.39 15.35 -12.81
C PRO A 265 2.10 16.03 -13.97
N ALA A 266 3.40 16.31 -13.84
CA ALA A 266 4.20 16.91 -14.91
C ALA A 266 4.26 16.02 -16.16
N ILE A 267 4.60 14.73 -16.01
CA ILE A 267 4.61 13.78 -17.13
C ILE A 267 3.21 13.64 -17.73
N LEU A 268 2.17 13.55 -16.89
CA LEU A 268 0.78 13.40 -17.37
C LEU A 268 0.28 14.63 -18.14
N ALA A 269 0.77 15.82 -17.83
CA ALA A 269 0.38 17.06 -18.53
C ALA A 269 0.94 17.11 -19.96
N ASP A 270 2.13 16.56 -20.16
CA ASP A 270 2.80 16.51 -21.46
C ASP A 270 2.42 15.25 -22.27
N TRP A 271 1.79 14.26 -21.62
CA TRP A 271 1.39 13.02 -22.27
C TRP A 271 0.07 13.17 -23.03
N ARG A 272 0.04 12.66 -24.27
CA ARG A 272 -1.13 12.78 -25.17
C ARG A 272 -2.28 11.85 -24.83
N LEU A 273 -2.08 10.90 -23.92
CA LEU A 273 -3.07 9.87 -23.59
C LEU A 273 -3.89 10.28 -22.37
N SER A 274 -5.12 9.77 -22.31
CA SER A 274 -5.96 9.88 -21.13
C SER A 274 -5.28 9.24 -19.91
N ARG A 275 -5.51 9.79 -18.71
CA ARG A 275 -5.08 9.19 -17.44
C ARG A 275 -5.59 7.76 -17.25
N ALA A 276 -6.67 7.37 -17.94
CA ALA A 276 -7.19 6.01 -17.93
C ALA A 276 -6.18 4.96 -18.47
N TYR A 277 -5.27 5.36 -19.36
CA TYR A 277 -4.17 4.50 -19.83
C TYR A 277 -3.15 4.20 -18.73
N PHE A 278 -3.08 5.05 -17.70
CA PHE A 278 -2.16 4.90 -16.57
C PHE A 278 -2.83 4.30 -15.34
N ASP A 279 -4.11 3.91 -15.40
CA ASP A 279 -4.72 3.16 -14.31
C ASP A 279 -3.92 1.85 -14.08
N PRO A 280 -3.55 1.52 -12.82
CA PRO A 280 -2.66 0.40 -12.56
C PRO A 280 -3.25 -0.93 -13.00
N VAL A 281 -4.57 -1.14 -12.88
CA VAL A 281 -5.19 -2.38 -13.35
C VAL A 281 -5.15 -2.46 -14.88
N VAL A 282 -5.41 -1.34 -15.56
CA VAL A 282 -5.30 -1.29 -17.02
C VAL A 282 -3.88 -1.62 -17.48
N ARG A 283 -2.86 -0.98 -16.90
CA ARG A 283 -1.45 -1.25 -17.23
C ARG A 283 -1.06 -2.70 -16.97
N TYR A 284 -1.52 -3.27 -15.86
CA TYR A 284 -1.29 -4.67 -15.51
C TYR A 284 -1.87 -5.62 -16.57
N LEU A 285 -3.13 -5.43 -16.97
CA LEU A 285 -3.78 -6.25 -17.99
C LEU A 285 -3.12 -6.10 -19.38
N LEU A 286 -2.69 -4.89 -19.73
CA LEU A 286 -1.95 -4.65 -20.97
C LEU A 286 -0.56 -5.31 -20.95
N ALA A 287 0.11 -5.33 -19.80
CA ALA A 287 1.39 -6.03 -19.63
C ALA A 287 1.23 -7.55 -19.74
N LEU A 288 0.17 -8.12 -19.16
CA LEU A 288 -0.16 -9.54 -19.36
C LEU A 288 -0.45 -9.85 -20.83
N ARG A 289 -1.15 -8.95 -21.53
CA ARG A 289 -1.38 -9.12 -22.97
C ARG A 289 -0.08 -9.08 -23.76
N ALA A 290 0.80 -8.12 -23.48
CA ALA A 290 2.10 -8.00 -24.12
C ALA A 290 2.92 -9.28 -23.91
N LEU A 291 2.92 -9.84 -22.69
CA LEU A 291 3.58 -11.09 -22.37
C LEU A 291 3.07 -12.26 -23.24
N GLY A 292 1.75 -12.38 -23.44
CA GLY A 292 1.17 -13.42 -24.31
C GLY A 292 1.37 -13.20 -25.82
N ASP A 293 1.73 -11.98 -26.23
CA ASP A 293 2.09 -11.64 -27.61
C ASP A 293 3.61 -11.75 -27.88
N MET A 294 4.42 -12.02 -26.85
CA MET A 294 5.87 -12.15 -26.99
C MET A 294 6.27 -13.37 -27.82
N SER A 295 7.30 -13.18 -28.65
CA SER A 295 8.01 -14.31 -29.26
C SER A 295 8.82 -15.06 -28.22
N GLU A 296 9.07 -16.36 -28.42
CA GLU A 296 9.88 -17.18 -27.50
C GLU A 296 11.26 -16.54 -27.19
N PRO A 297 12.06 -16.05 -28.16
CA PRO A 297 13.33 -15.39 -27.85
C PRO A 297 13.19 -14.10 -27.01
N ALA A 298 12.11 -13.35 -27.20
CA ALA A 298 11.85 -12.14 -26.42
C ALA A 298 11.43 -12.47 -25.00
N TYR A 299 10.62 -13.52 -24.82
CA TYR A 299 10.26 -14.02 -23.50
C TYR A 299 11.47 -14.55 -22.73
N GLU A 300 12.36 -15.32 -23.39
CA GLU A 300 13.62 -15.76 -22.80
C GLU A 300 14.49 -14.58 -22.35
N THR A 301 14.66 -13.57 -23.22
CA THR A 301 15.39 -12.34 -22.89
C THR A 301 14.78 -11.62 -21.68
N LEU A 302 13.45 -11.52 -21.63
CA LEU A 302 12.74 -10.90 -20.53
C LEU A 302 12.92 -11.70 -19.23
N LEU A 303 12.82 -13.03 -19.29
CA LEU A 303 13.00 -13.90 -18.12
C LEU A 303 14.44 -13.84 -17.59
N GLU A 304 15.44 -13.84 -18.47
CA GLU A 304 16.84 -13.63 -18.10
C GLU A 304 17.03 -12.29 -17.40
N ALA A 305 16.43 -11.22 -17.93
CA ALA A 305 16.48 -9.89 -17.29
C ALA A 305 15.88 -9.91 -15.89
N VAL A 306 14.74 -10.59 -15.68
CA VAL A 306 14.12 -10.74 -14.35
C VAL A 306 15.01 -11.54 -13.39
N LEU A 307 15.57 -12.67 -13.85
CA LEU A 307 16.39 -13.55 -13.03
C LEU A 307 17.75 -12.91 -12.66
N ASP A 308 18.36 -12.18 -13.60
CA ASP A 308 19.60 -11.43 -13.43
C ASP A 308 19.39 -10.04 -12.82
N ARG A 309 18.13 -9.67 -12.54
CA ARG A 309 17.76 -8.40 -11.90
C ARG A 309 18.10 -7.16 -12.73
N ARG A 310 18.09 -7.29 -14.06
CA ARG A 310 18.29 -6.20 -15.03
C ARG A 310 16.97 -5.49 -15.33
N TRP A 311 16.59 -4.57 -14.44
CA TRP A 311 15.29 -3.89 -14.51
C TRP A 311 15.04 -3.14 -15.81
N ASP A 312 16.05 -2.38 -16.25
CA ASP A 312 15.90 -1.53 -17.44
C ASP A 312 15.72 -2.41 -18.69
N ASP A 313 16.40 -3.56 -18.78
CA ASP A 313 16.23 -4.54 -19.86
C ASP A 313 14.84 -5.21 -19.83
N PHE A 314 14.29 -5.51 -18.65
CA PHE A 314 12.91 -5.99 -18.53
C PHE A 314 11.90 -4.93 -18.99
N ASP A 315 12.05 -3.69 -18.51
CA ASP A 315 11.13 -2.59 -18.81
C ASP A 315 11.15 -2.30 -20.32
N ASP A 316 12.33 -2.27 -20.94
CA ASP A 316 12.50 -2.10 -22.38
C ASP A 316 11.89 -3.25 -23.19
N THR A 317 12.17 -4.51 -22.78
CA THR A 317 11.63 -5.69 -23.47
C THR A 317 10.11 -5.75 -23.36
N LEU A 318 9.55 -5.50 -22.17
CA LEU A 318 8.10 -5.46 -21.97
C LEU A 318 7.46 -4.35 -22.81
N ARG A 319 7.98 -3.12 -22.72
CA ARG A 319 7.44 -1.95 -23.44
C ARG A 319 7.52 -2.11 -24.96
N ALA A 320 8.52 -2.80 -25.51
CA ALA A 320 8.61 -3.09 -26.94
C ALA A 320 7.42 -3.92 -27.47
N TYR A 321 6.75 -4.69 -26.60
CA TYR A 321 5.55 -5.48 -26.91
C TYR A 321 4.25 -4.81 -26.47
N MET A 322 4.32 -3.70 -25.72
CA MET A 322 3.14 -2.92 -25.35
C MET A 322 2.61 -2.15 -26.56
N ARG A 323 1.29 -2.14 -26.77
CA ARG A 323 0.64 -1.34 -27.82
C ARG A 323 0.62 0.17 -27.53
N VAL A 324 0.96 0.53 -26.30
CA VAL A 324 0.98 1.89 -25.80
C VAL A 324 2.41 2.25 -25.48
N GLU A 325 2.88 3.37 -26.02
CA GLU A 325 4.17 3.93 -25.67
C GLU A 325 4.08 4.50 -24.25
N TYR A 326 4.60 3.77 -23.27
CA TYR A 326 4.72 4.22 -21.89
C TYR A 326 6.12 4.80 -21.65
N PRO A 327 6.24 5.85 -20.80
CA PRO A 327 7.54 6.24 -20.27
C PRO A 327 8.16 5.06 -19.51
N SER A 328 9.49 5.00 -19.46
CA SER A 328 10.14 3.94 -18.70
C SER A 328 9.83 4.08 -17.21
N THR A 329 9.84 2.96 -16.49
CA THR A 329 9.67 2.97 -15.03
C THR A 329 10.76 3.83 -14.36
N ARG A 330 11.97 3.82 -14.92
CA ARG A 330 13.10 4.65 -14.48
C ARG A 330 12.83 6.14 -14.65
N ASP A 331 12.29 6.57 -15.79
CA ASP A 331 11.94 7.97 -16.05
C ASP A 331 10.84 8.45 -15.11
N ILE A 332 9.82 7.61 -14.88
CA ILE A 332 8.73 7.92 -13.94
C ILE A 332 9.28 8.15 -12.53
N TYR A 333 10.11 7.25 -12.01
CA TYR A 333 10.65 7.38 -10.67
C TYR A 333 11.68 8.50 -10.53
N THR A 334 12.43 8.79 -11.60
CA THR A 334 13.32 9.95 -11.64
C THR A 334 12.52 11.25 -11.55
N ALA A 335 11.45 11.39 -12.35
CA ALA A 335 10.59 12.56 -12.30
C ALA A 335 9.86 12.70 -10.96
N TRP A 336 9.50 11.59 -10.31
CA TRP A 336 8.99 11.63 -8.94
C TRP A 336 10.02 12.14 -7.93
N LEU A 337 11.30 11.75 -8.05
CA LEU A 337 12.34 12.31 -7.17
C LEU A 337 12.45 13.82 -7.36
N ASP A 338 12.47 14.31 -8.60
CA ASP A 338 12.54 15.75 -8.89
C ASP A 338 11.38 16.53 -8.23
N GLU A 339 10.19 15.94 -8.19
CA GLU A 339 9.00 16.56 -7.56
C GLU A 339 9.01 16.46 -6.03
N LEU A 340 9.47 15.34 -5.47
CA LEU A 340 9.37 15.05 -4.04
C LEU A 340 10.58 15.52 -3.22
N GLU A 341 11.77 15.60 -3.80
CA GLU A 341 13.00 16.02 -3.09
C GLU A 341 12.90 17.42 -2.49
N PRO A 342 12.41 18.46 -3.21
CA PRO A 342 12.22 19.79 -2.62
C PRO A 342 11.27 19.78 -1.41
N LEU A 343 10.28 18.89 -1.41
CA LEU A 343 9.32 18.72 -0.32
C LEU A 343 9.94 17.97 0.87
N ALA A 344 10.85 17.03 0.62
CA ALA A 344 11.55 16.25 1.64
C ALA A 344 12.53 17.09 2.47
N THR A 345 13.10 18.15 1.89
CA THR A 345 14.03 19.07 2.56
C THR A 345 13.38 20.33 3.13
N GLY A 346 12.08 20.50 2.93
CA GLY A 346 11.34 21.68 3.37
C GLY A 346 11.09 21.74 4.88
N GLU A 347 10.47 22.83 5.33
CA GLU A 347 10.06 23.03 6.74
C GLU A 347 8.62 22.57 7.02
N SER A 348 7.96 21.93 6.06
CA SER A 348 6.58 21.45 6.24
C SER A 348 6.51 20.29 7.24
N TRP A 349 5.38 20.16 7.92
CA TRP A 349 5.17 19.13 8.95
C TRP A 349 5.31 17.69 8.40
N ASP A 350 5.04 17.50 7.11
CA ASP A 350 5.10 16.24 6.37
C ASP A 350 6.40 16.03 5.59
N ALA A 351 7.36 16.96 5.67
CA ALA A 351 8.68 16.81 5.04
C ALA A 351 9.35 15.47 5.39
N PRO A 352 9.30 14.97 6.65
CA PRO A 352 9.83 13.65 6.98
C PRO A 352 9.14 12.49 6.22
N LEU A 353 7.86 12.61 5.89
CA LEU A 353 7.14 11.58 5.13
C LEU A 353 7.60 11.55 3.66
N PHE A 354 7.90 12.71 3.08
CA PHE A 354 8.54 12.80 1.77
C PHE A 354 9.98 12.27 1.78
N ALA A 355 10.72 12.50 2.87
CA ALA A 355 12.06 11.93 3.04
C ALA A 355 12.03 10.38 3.00
N LEU A 356 11.02 9.73 3.61
CA LEU A 356 10.85 8.27 3.50
C LEU A 356 10.63 7.81 2.07
N ARG A 357 9.74 8.49 1.33
CA ARG A 357 9.42 8.15 -0.06
C ARG A 357 10.63 8.33 -0.97
N THR A 358 11.32 9.46 -0.86
CA THR A 358 12.52 9.76 -1.67
C THR A 358 13.65 8.78 -1.38
N ALA A 359 13.87 8.38 -0.11
CA ALA A 359 14.84 7.34 0.22
C ALA A 359 14.50 6.00 -0.45
N MET A 360 13.23 5.59 -0.46
CA MET A 360 12.78 4.38 -1.15
C MET A 360 12.91 4.46 -2.66
N LEU A 361 12.52 5.58 -3.27
CA LEU A 361 12.66 5.79 -4.72
C LEU A 361 14.14 5.78 -5.16
N ARG A 362 15.04 6.40 -4.38
CA ARG A 362 16.49 6.32 -4.63
C ARG A 362 17.02 4.89 -4.54
N SER A 363 16.57 4.12 -3.55
CA SER A 363 16.91 2.70 -3.43
C SER A 363 16.46 1.91 -4.67
N ARG A 364 15.24 2.17 -5.17
CA ARG A 364 14.74 1.58 -6.42
C ARG A 364 15.57 1.96 -7.65
N LEU A 365 16.10 3.17 -7.72
CA LEU A 365 16.88 3.65 -8.85
C LEU A 365 18.38 3.28 -8.77
N SER A 366 18.85 2.78 -7.62
CA SER A 366 20.26 2.44 -7.41
C SER A 366 20.73 1.29 -8.32
N ASP A 367 21.98 1.30 -8.76
CA ASP A 367 22.53 0.24 -9.63
C ASP A 367 22.66 -1.10 -8.90
N THR A 368 22.68 -1.09 -7.57
CA THR A 368 22.76 -2.28 -6.73
C THR A 368 21.41 -2.91 -6.42
N ARG A 369 20.29 -2.43 -7.04
CA ARG A 369 18.89 -2.78 -6.72
C ARG A 369 18.81 -4.09 -5.97
N GLU A 370 18.83 -4.02 -4.64
CA GLU A 370 18.60 -5.22 -3.86
C GLU A 370 17.16 -5.60 -4.14
N THR A 371 16.95 -6.79 -4.70
CA THR A 371 15.61 -7.26 -5.02
C THR A 371 14.71 -7.22 -3.80
N GLU A 372 13.42 -7.05 -4.07
CA GLU A 372 12.36 -7.36 -3.12
C GLU A 372 12.48 -6.52 -1.83
N LEU A 373 12.09 -7.09 -0.69
CA LEU A 373 12.15 -6.52 0.64
C LEU A 373 13.51 -5.93 1.05
N GLY A 374 14.62 -6.35 0.41
CA GLY A 374 15.96 -5.84 0.65
C GLY A 374 16.07 -4.32 0.51
N ALA A 375 15.35 -3.75 -0.46
CA ALA A 375 15.34 -2.31 -0.71
C ALA A 375 14.90 -1.47 0.49
N VAL A 376 13.98 -1.99 1.33
CA VAL A 376 13.53 -1.31 2.55
C VAL A 376 14.63 -1.24 3.60
N PHE A 377 15.42 -2.32 3.73
CA PHE A 377 16.54 -2.40 4.68
C PHE A 377 17.74 -1.57 4.21
N THR A 378 18.07 -1.63 2.91
CA THR A 378 19.16 -0.86 2.29
C THR A 378 18.88 0.63 2.28
N ALA A 379 17.63 1.04 2.06
CA ALA A 379 17.21 2.44 2.20
C ALA A 379 17.21 2.94 3.67
N GLN A 380 17.45 2.05 4.64
CA GLN A 380 17.39 2.36 6.08
C GLN A 380 16.09 3.06 6.48
N ILE A 381 14.96 2.63 5.90
CA ILE A 381 13.67 3.23 6.22
C ILE A 381 13.32 2.93 7.67
N PRO A 382 13.01 3.93 8.49
CA PRO A 382 12.47 3.70 9.83
C PRO A 382 11.10 3.01 9.73
N ILE A 383 11.03 1.75 10.15
CA ILE A 383 9.79 0.99 10.19
C ILE A 383 9.11 1.21 11.54
N GLN A 384 7.89 1.74 11.51
CA GLN A 384 7.10 1.94 12.72
C GLN A 384 6.04 0.86 12.81
N VAL A 385 6.05 0.10 13.91
CA VAL A 385 5.12 -1.02 14.13
C VAL A 385 4.28 -0.76 15.37
N ILE A 386 2.96 -0.82 15.24
CA ILE A 386 2.05 -0.69 16.38
C ILE A 386 1.60 -2.07 16.83
N GLY A 387 2.07 -2.48 18.00
CA GLY A 387 1.62 -3.72 18.63
C GLY A 387 0.35 -3.52 19.43
N THR A 388 -0.73 -4.20 19.04
CA THR A 388 -1.95 -4.22 19.86
C THR A 388 -1.62 -4.81 21.23
N GLY A 389 -1.90 -4.07 22.29
CA GLY A 389 -1.59 -4.51 23.66
C GLY A 389 -0.14 -4.25 24.12
N THR A 390 0.77 -3.82 23.23
CA THR A 390 2.16 -3.52 23.60
C THR A 390 2.68 -2.13 23.19
N GLY A 391 1.90 -1.38 22.42
CA GLY A 391 2.16 0.02 22.06
C GLY A 391 2.90 0.22 20.75
N LEU A 392 3.23 1.47 20.42
CA LEU A 392 4.06 1.82 19.26
C LEU A 392 5.48 1.39 19.59
N ARG A 393 5.94 0.41 18.83
CA ARG A 393 7.31 -0.04 18.80
C ARG A 393 7.91 0.52 17.52
N GLY A 394 8.65 1.61 17.67
CA GLY A 394 9.54 2.03 16.60
C GLY A 394 10.64 0.99 16.47
N ILE A 395 10.69 0.29 15.34
CA ILE A 395 11.79 -0.61 15.02
C ILE A 395 12.55 0.05 13.90
N MET A 396 13.52 0.84 14.32
CA MET A 396 14.41 1.51 13.39
C MET A 396 15.48 0.55 12.91
N TRP A 397 15.59 0.43 11.59
CA TRP A 397 16.72 -0.18 10.92
C TRP A 397 17.68 0.93 10.47
N GLY A 398 18.88 1.03 11.05
CA GLY A 398 19.90 2.03 10.66
C GLY A 398 20.36 3.01 11.75
N GLN A 399 21.23 3.96 11.39
CA GLN A 399 22.03 4.78 12.33
C GLN A 399 21.32 5.96 13.02
N GLN A 400 20.09 6.33 12.65
CA GLN A 400 19.43 7.50 13.24
C GLN A 400 18.39 7.12 14.29
N LEU A 401 18.79 6.72 15.49
CA LEU A 401 17.85 6.61 16.61
C LEU A 401 17.04 7.92 16.77
N TYR A 402 15.72 7.82 16.56
CA TYR A 402 14.71 8.84 16.88
C TYR A 402 14.87 10.20 16.17
N ASP A 403 14.36 10.32 14.93
CA ASP A 403 13.90 11.62 14.47
C ASP A 403 12.50 11.90 15.07
N ASP A 404 12.48 12.69 16.15
CA ASP A 404 11.24 13.14 16.78
C ASP A 404 10.31 13.84 15.78
N LYS A 405 10.86 14.45 14.71
CA LYS A 405 10.05 15.07 13.65
C LYS A 405 9.28 14.02 12.86
N LEU A 406 9.93 12.94 12.43
CA LEU A 406 9.24 11.87 11.71
C LEU A 406 8.15 11.21 12.56
N LYS A 407 8.48 10.87 13.81
CA LYS A 407 7.50 10.25 14.73
C LYS A 407 6.28 11.14 14.90
N ARG A 408 6.49 12.45 15.06
CA ARG A 408 5.41 13.42 15.16
C ARG A 408 4.60 13.52 13.87
N ALA A 409 5.26 13.64 12.72
CA ALA A 409 4.61 13.69 11.41
C ALA A 409 3.72 12.46 11.17
N LEU A 410 4.21 11.26 11.51
CA LEU A 410 3.44 10.01 11.40
C LEU A 410 2.21 10.00 12.32
N LEU A 411 2.37 10.43 13.57
CA LEU A 411 1.26 10.47 14.53
C LEU A 411 0.20 11.50 14.11
N ASP A 412 0.62 12.72 13.77
CA ASP A 412 -0.27 13.81 13.35
C ASP A 412 -1.02 13.42 12.06
N TRP A 413 -0.30 12.91 11.05
CA TRP A 413 -0.90 12.38 9.81
C TRP A 413 -1.95 11.30 10.05
N ASN A 414 -1.63 10.32 10.92
CA ASN A 414 -2.54 9.23 11.19
C ASN A 414 -3.76 9.67 12.01
N VAL A 415 -3.63 10.70 12.86
CA VAL A 415 -4.77 11.34 13.55
C VAL A 415 -5.68 11.99 12.53
N ASP A 416 -5.15 12.84 11.65
CA ASP A 416 -5.95 13.54 10.63
C ASP A 416 -6.64 12.55 9.70
N ARG A 417 -5.94 11.50 9.28
CA ARG A 417 -6.55 10.45 8.46
C ARG A 417 -7.64 9.69 9.22
N ASP A 418 -7.44 9.34 10.49
CA ASP A 418 -8.46 8.66 11.29
C ASP A 418 -9.67 9.58 11.56
N LEU A 419 -9.46 10.88 11.69
CA LEU A 419 -10.54 11.87 11.80
C LEU A 419 -11.29 12.03 10.47
N TYR A 420 -10.58 12.06 9.34
CA TYR A 420 -11.20 11.99 8.02
C TYR A 420 -12.08 10.73 7.89
N GLU A 421 -11.59 9.57 8.35
CA GLU A 421 -12.35 8.32 8.35
C GLU A 421 -13.63 8.42 9.18
N LEU A 422 -13.59 9.13 10.31
CA LEU A 422 -14.77 9.40 11.12
C LEU A 422 -15.79 10.27 10.40
N PHE A 423 -15.35 11.38 9.83
CA PHE A 423 -16.24 12.43 9.31
C PHE A 423 -16.75 12.13 7.90
N TYR A 424 -15.92 11.55 7.04
CA TYR A 424 -16.20 11.39 5.60
C TYR A 424 -16.02 9.95 5.11
N GLY A 425 -15.16 9.16 5.75
CA GLY A 425 -14.83 7.80 5.33
C GLY A 425 -15.72 6.71 5.95
N SER A 426 -15.10 5.79 6.71
CA SER A 426 -15.78 4.64 7.32
C SER A 426 -16.78 4.97 8.44
N GLY A 427 -16.85 6.20 8.93
CA GLY A 427 -17.65 6.59 10.09
C GLY A 427 -17.02 6.17 11.43
N MET A 428 -15.72 5.81 11.43
CA MET A 428 -15.05 5.27 12.61
C MET A 428 -13.66 5.85 12.81
N PHE A 429 -13.42 6.37 14.01
CA PHE A 429 -12.13 6.86 14.47
C PHE A 429 -11.42 5.82 15.34
N ARG A 430 -10.16 5.50 15.03
CA ARG A 430 -9.30 4.61 15.84
C ARG A 430 -8.01 5.31 16.23
N CYS A 431 -8.03 5.98 17.38
CA CYS A 431 -6.94 6.84 17.84
C CYS A 431 -5.58 6.16 17.80
N ILE A 432 -4.67 6.67 16.97
CA ILE A 432 -3.31 6.17 16.85
C ILE A 432 -2.54 6.24 18.18
N PHE A 433 -2.75 7.28 19.00
CA PHE A 433 -2.12 7.41 20.32
C PHE A 433 -2.59 6.34 21.33
N ALA A 434 -3.82 5.86 21.19
CA ALA A 434 -4.35 4.79 22.03
C ALA A 434 -3.84 3.43 21.58
N ARG A 435 -3.86 3.16 20.26
CA ARG A 435 -3.31 1.93 19.65
C ARG A 435 -1.82 1.78 19.94
N SER A 436 -1.08 2.89 19.91
CA SER A 436 0.33 2.98 20.28
C SER A 436 0.61 2.99 21.78
N GLN A 437 -0.40 2.94 22.65
CA GLN A 437 -0.25 3.00 24.11
C GLN A 437 0.52 4.20 24.69
N VAL A 438 0.80 5.24 23.89
CA VAL A 438 1.47 6.45 24.38
C VAL A 438 0.52 7.38 25.12
N CYS A 439 -0.79 7.28 24.87
CA CYS A 439 -1.81 8.01 25.61
C CYS A 439 -2.10 7.35 26.96
N LYS A 440 -1.86 8.09 28.05
CA LYS A 440 -2.14 7.64 29.43
C LYS A 440 -3.63 7.55 29.74
N SER A 441 -4.44 8.41 29.13
CA SER A 441 -5.91 8.44 29.35
C SER A 441 -6.69 7.63 28.33
N ARG A 442 -6.01 6.71 27.62
CA ARG A 442 -6.63 5.81 26.66
C ARG A 442 -7.71 4.97 27.35
N GLN A 443 -8.81 4.77 26.65
CA GLN A 443 -9.85 3.81 27.01
C GLN A 443 -9.90 2.71 25.94
N PRO A 444 -10.43 1.51 26.23
CA PRO A 444 -10.51 0.42 25.25
C PRO A 444 -11.13 0.85 23.91
N ARG A 445 -12.21 1.65 23.98
CA ARG A 445 -12.89 2.20 22.79
C ARG A 445 -12.00 3.04 21.87
N CYS A 446 -10.98 3.71 22.43
CA CYS A 446 -10.08 4.55 21.64
C CYS A 446 -9.27 3.72 20.64
N ALA A 447 -8.98 2.45 20.94
CA ALA A 447 -8.27 1.54 20.06
C ALA A 447 -9.21 0.73 19.15
N THR A 448 -10.37 0.32 19.67
CA THR A 448 -11.31 -0.54 18.91
C THR A 448 -12.16 0.24 17.91
N GLY A 449 -12.46 1.51 18.20
CA GLY A 449 -13.25 2.39 17.32
C GLY A 449 -14.22 3.27 18.10
N MET A 450 -14.30 4.53 17.69
CA MET A 450 -15.27 5.52 18.15
C MET A 450 -16.05 6.04 16.96
N THR A 451 -17.34 6.25 17.14
CA THR A 451 -18.27 6.77 16.12
C THR A 451 -18.73 8.19 16.42
N LEU A 452 -18.43 8.70 17.63
CA LEU A 452 -18.79 10.03 18.10
C LEU A 452 -17.61 10.69 18.82
N LEU A 453 -17.43 12.00 18.66
CA LEU A 453 -16.37 12.74 19.35
C LEU A 453 -16.57 12.76 20.87
N SER A 454 -17.81 12.74 21.35
CA SER A 454 -18.15 12.68 22.78
C SER A 454 -17.66 11.39 23.48
N GLN A 455 -17.26 10.37 22.71
CA GLN A 455 -16.66 9.15 23.23
C GLN A 455 -15.17 9.33 23.58
N LEU A 456 -14.55 10.44 23.17
CA LEU A 456 -13.16 10.75 23.54
C LEU A 456 -13.04 10.93 25.06
N PRO A 457 -11.90 10.49 25.66
CA PRO A 457 -11.62 10.75 27.07
C PRO A 457 -11.64 12.26 27.40
N PRO A 458 -11.74 12.64 28.69
CA PRO A 458 -11.67 14.04 29.11
C PRO A 458 -10.42 14.76 28.63
N GLU A 459 -10.53 16.07 28.41
CA GLU A 459 -9.49 16.91 27.80
C GLU A 459 -8.16 16.89 28.55
N GLU A 460 -8.18 16.94 29.88
CA GLU A 460 -6.99 16.89 30.76
C GLU A 460 -6.05 15.72 30.43
N GLY A 461 -6.59 14.65 29.84
CA GLY A 461 -5.87 13.45 29.49
C GLY A 461 -5.77 13.12 28.00
N CYS A 462 -6.50 13.83 27.14
CA CYS A 462 -6.70 13.45 25.74
C CYS A 462 -6.14 14.51 24.79
N GLN A 463 -4.95 14.26 24.23
CA GLN A 463 -4.33 15.15 23.25
C GLN A 463 -5.22 15.39 22.02
N VAL A 464 -5.90 14.36 21.51
CA VAL A 464 -6.81 14.50 20.36
C VAL A 464 -7.98 15.42 20.71
N ARG A 465 -8.60 15.25 21.90
CA ARG A 465 -9.70 16.12 22.32
C ARG A 465 -9.24 17.56 22.49
N ARG A 466 -8.06 17.78 23.10
CA ARG A 466 -7.48 19.11 23.25
C ARG A 466 -7.24 19.79 21.90
N VAL A 467 -6.64 19.09 20.94
CA VAL A 467 -6.42 19.61 19.58
C VAL A 467 -7.76 19.92 18.90
N LEU A 468 -8.76 19.04 19.00
CA LEU A 468 -10.07 19.32 18.43
C LEU A 468 -10.75 20.52 19.10
N HIS A 469 -10.65 20.69 20.42
CA HIS A 469 -11.12 21.90 21.11
C HIS A 469 -10.39 23.16 20.62
N GLU A 470 -9.06 23.12 20.47
CA GLU A 470 -8.25 24.22 19.92
C GLU A 470 -8.67 24.57 18.49
N LEU A 471 -9.05 23.57 17.69
CA LEU A 471 -9.60 23.76 16.34
C LEU A 471 -11.03 24.32 16.34
N GLY A 472 -11.72 24.36 17.49
CA GLY A 472 -13.06 24.92 17.64
C GLY A 472 -14.20 23.91 17.71
N TYR A 473 -13.90 22.61 17.85
CA TYR A 473 -14.94 21.59 18.07
C TYR A 473 -15.54 21.71 19.48
N ASN A 474 -16.87 21.61 19.56
CA ASN A 474 -17.60 21.57 20.83
C ASN A 474 -17.90 20.09 21.20
N ILE A 475 -17.07 19.47 22.05
CA ILE A 475 -17.09 18.02 22.36
C ILE A 475 -17.60 17.72 23.76
#